data_AF-A0A554QXC9-F1
#
_entry.id   AF-A0A554QXC9-F1
#
_cell.length_a   1.000
_cell.length_b   1.000
_cell.length_c   1.000
_cell.angle_alpha   90.00
_cell.angle_beta   90.00
_cell.angle_gamma   90.00
#
_symmetry.space_group_name_H-M   'P 1'
#
loop_
_entity.id
_entity.type
_entity.pdbx_description
1 polymer ?
#
loop_
_entity_poly.entity_id
_entity_poly.type
_entity_poly.pdbx_seq_one_letter_code
_entity_poly.pdbx_strand_id
1 'polypeptide(L)' 'MDRIAGWWDGVELWIAGLPFIPQVVLVLAVVVPLCAGVAIGLDRGLSAVLSSPVFEWLRRNPATVSDETPEKS' A
#
# COMPACT_ATOMS: atom_id res chain seq x y z
N MET A 1 -0.24 -4.43 -25.73
CA MET A 1 -1.29 -4.33 -24.69
C MET A 1 -2.26 -5.51 -24.77
N ASP A 2 -2.53 -6.04 -25.97
CA ASP A 2 -3.55 -7.07 -26.22
C ASP A 2 -3.28 -8.43 -25.58
N ARG A 3 -2.01 -8.78 -25.32
CA ARG A 3 -1.68 -10.04 -24.64
C ARG A 3 -2.11 -10.09 -23.18
N ILE A 4 -1.97 -8.98 -22.46
CA ILE A 4 -2.37 -8.89 -21.05
C ILE A 4 -3.90 -8.83 -20.98
N ALA A 5 -4.52 -8.04 -21.87
CA ALA A 5 -5.96 -7.94 -21.98
C ALA A 5 -6.62 -9.29 -22.32
N GLY A 6 -6.07 -10.05 -23.29
CA GLY A 6 -6.60 -11.35 -23.67
C GLY A 6 -6.42 -12.42 -22.59
N TRP A 7 -5.32 -12.37 -21.82
CA TRP A 7 -5.17 -13.25 -20.66
C TRP A 7 -6.18 -12.92 -19.56
N TRP A 8 -6.39 -11.63 -19.29
CA TRP A 8 -7.38 -11.17 -18.31
C TRP A 8 -8.82 -11.52 -18.72
N ASP A 9 -9.18 -11.35 -20.00
CA ASP A 9 -10.49 -11.75 -20.55
C ASP A 9 -10.76 -13.26 -20.34
N GLY A 10 -9.75 -14.11 -20.54
CA GLY A 10 -9.86 -15.54 -20.22
C GLY A 10 -10.06 -15.83 -18.72
N VAL A 11 -9.44 -15.04 -17.84
CA VAL A 11 -9.65 -15.12 -16.38
C VAL A 11 -11.06 -14.69 -16.01
N GLU A 12 -11.55 -13.58 -16.58
CA GLU A 12 -12.93 -13.09 -16.36
C GLU A 12 -13.96 -14.14 -16.76
N LEU A 13 -13.79 -14.77 -17.93
CA LEU A 13 -14.68 -15.83 -18.41
C LEU A 13 -14.65 -17.08 -17.52
N TRP A 14 -13.47 -17.47 -17.04
CA TRP A 14 -13.34 -18.61 -16.12
C TRP A 14 -14.05 -18.34 -14.79
N ILE A 15 -13.86 -17.15 -14.21
CA ILE A 15 -14.51 -16.77 -12.95
C ILE A 15 -16.03 -16.64 -13.13
N ALA A 16 -16.47 -16.01 -14.21
CA ALA A 16 -17.89 -15.82 -14.52
C ALA A 16 -18.61 -17.15 -14.82
N GLY A 17 -17.88 -18.15 -15.34
CA GLY A 17 -18.40 -19.49 -15.62
C GLY A 17 -18.57 -20.38 -14.38
N LEU A 18 -18.07 -19.96 -13.20
CA LEU A 18 -18.21 -20.72 -11.96
C LEU A 18 -19.62 -20.56 -11.35
N PRO A 19 -20.18 -21.61 -10.72
CA PRO A 19 -21.39 -21.47 -9.91
C PRO A 19 -21.12 -20.69 -8.62
N PHE A 20 -22.18 -20.26 -7.93
CA PHE A 20 -22.09 -19.33 -6.79
C PHE A 20 -21.15 -19.78 -5.66
N ILE A 21 -21.22 -21.05 -5.23
CA ILE A 21 -20.41 -21.55 -4.10
C ILE A 21 -18.90 -21.42 -4.37
N PRO A 22 -18.34 -21.96 -5.47
CA PRO A 22 -16.92 -21.80 -5.74
C PRO A 22 -16.50 -20.34 -6.02
N GLN A 23 -17.37 -19.48 -6.55
CA GLN A 23 -17.07 -18.04 -6.63
C GLN A 23 -16.86 -17.43 -5.23
N VAL A 24 -17.75 -17.72 -4.29
CA VAL A 24 -17.63 -17.23 -2.90
C VAL A 24 -16.36 -17.79 -2.24
N VAL A 25 -16.07 -19.08 -2.43
CA VAL A 25 -14.83 -19.69 -1.93
C VAL A 25 -13.60 -19.01 -2.53
N LEU A 26 -13.58 -18.71 -3.82
CA LEU A 26 -12.47 -18.02 -4.48
C LEU A 26 -12.29 -16.61 -3.90
N VAL A 27 -13.38 -15.87 -3.66
CA VAL A 27 -13.32 -14.56 -3.00
C VAL A 27 -12.72 -14.69 -1.60
N LEU A 28 -13.24 -15.58 -0.77
CA LEU A 28 -12.81 -15.72 0.62
C LEU A 28 -11.39 -16.29 0.76
N ALA A 29 -11.01 -17.26 -0.07
CA ALA A 29 -9.74 -17.96 0.05
C ALA A 29 -8.61 -17.32 -0.76
N VAL A 30 -8.92 -16.49 -1.77
CA VAL A 30 -7.90 -15.88 -2.64
C VAL A 30 -7.94 -14.36 -2.56
N VAL A 31 -9.10 -13.75 -2.85
CA VAL A 31 -9.19 -12.28 -2.97
C VAL A 31 -9.00 -11.59 -1.62
N VAL A 32 -9.69 -12.08 -0.58
CA VAL A 32 -9.56 -11.54 0.78
C VAL A 32 -8.12 -11.60 1.31
N PRO A 33 -7.43 -12.77 1.30
CA PRO A 33 -6.04 -12.82 1.77
C PRO A 33 -5.09 -12.04 0.87
N LEU A 34 -5.34 -11.97 -0.44
CA LEU A 34 -4.55 -11.11 -1.34
C LEU A 34 -4.68 -9.64 -0.95
N CYS A 35 -5.89 -9.15 -0.72
CA CYS A 35 -6.15 -7.79 -0.24
C CYS A 35 -5.48 -7.52 1.11
N ALA A 36 -5.60 -8.46 2.06
CA ALA A 36 -4.92 -8.36 3.36
C ALA A 36 -3.40 -8.30 3.19
N GLY A 37 -2.83 -9.14 2.32
CA GLY A 37 -1.41 -9.15 2.01
C GLY A 37 -0.93 -7.83 1.41
N VAL A 38 -1.69 -7.25 0.46
CA VAL A 38 -1.39 -5.94 -0.12
C VAL A 38 -1.50 -4.83 0.94
N ALA A 39 -2.54 -4.82 1.76
CA ALA A 39 -2.70 -3.84 2.83
C ALA A 39 -1.53 -3.90 3.82
N ILE A 40 -1.21 -5.10 4.34
CA ILE A 40 -0.07 -5.31 5.23
C ILE A 40 1.24 -4.89 4.55
N GLY A 41 1.42 -5.22 3.27
CA GLY A 41 2.60 -4.84 2.51
C GLY A 41 2.76 -3.33 2.38
N LEU A 42 1.67 -2.62 2.08
CA LEU A 42 1.63 -1.16 2.02
C LEU A 42 1.88 -0.54 3.39
N ASP A 43 1.24 -1.03 4.45
CA ASP A 43 1.43 -0.55 5.82
C ASP A 43 2.88 -0.74 6.29
N ARG A 44 3.47 -1.89 5.99
CA ARG A 44 4.88 -2.21 6.27
C ARG A 44 5.82 -1.33 5.47
N GLY A 45 5.54 -1.13 4.17
CA GLY A 45 6.32 -0.27 3.30
C GLY A 45 6.27 1.18 3.75
N LEU A 46 5.09 1.69 4.06
CA LEU A 46 4.89 3.04 4.58
C LEU A 46 5.58 3.21 5.93
N SER A 47 5.44 2.25 6.84
CA SER A 47 6.13 2.27 8.13
C SER A 47 7.65 2.27 7.95
N ALA A 48 8.19 1.47 7.04
CA ALA A 48 9.62 1.44 6.74
C ALA A 48 10.12 2.79 6.21
N VAL A 49 9.38 3.40 5.27
CA VAL A 49 9.69 4.73 4.72
C VAL A 49 9.64 5.82 5.80
N LEU A 50 8.60 5.82 6.63
CA LEU A 50 8.43 6.79 7.72
C LEU A 50 9.48 6.62 8.83
N SER A 51 9.89 5.38 9.11
CA SER A 51 10.96 5.09 10.07
C SER A 51 12.37 5.38 9.52
N SER A 52 12.48 5.78 8.25
CA SER A 52 13.78 6.06 7.67
C SER A 52 14.44 7.24 8.40
N PRO A 53 15.77 7.18 8.66
CA PRO A 53 16.48 8.25 9.35
C PRO A 53 16.43 9.59 8.59
N VAL A 54 16.21 9.54 7.27
CA VAL A 54 15.97 10.70 6.42
C VAL A 54 14.61 11.35 6.74
N PHE A 55 13.55 10.55 6.86
CA PHE A 55 12.23 11.07 7.22
C PHE A 55 12.19 11.58 8.67
N GLU A 56 12.90 10.92 9.58
CA GLU A 56 13.05 11.37 10.96
C GLU A 56 13.83 12.69 11.06
N TRP A 57 14.93 12.84 10.29
CA TRP A 57 15.66 14.10 10.17
C TRP A 57 14.77 15.23 9.63
N LEU A 58 13.95 14.94 8.61
CA LEU A 58 13.00 15.90 8.03
C LEU A 58 11.92 16.33 9.05
N ARG A 59 11.39 15.39 9.84
CA ARG A 59 10.38 15.65 10.88
C ARG A 59 10.95 16.39 12.09
N ARG A 60 12.25 16.24 12.39
CA ARG A 60 12.92 16.87 13.54
C ARG A 60 13.31 18.34 13.32
N ASN A 61 13.13 18.86 12.10
CA ASN A 61 13.50 20.22 11.71
C ASN A 61 12.46 21.35 11.88
N PRO A 62 11.44 21.34 12.78
CA PRO A 62 10.59 22.52 12.99
C PRO A 62 11.07 23.48 14.10
N ALA A 63 12.19 23.23 14.80
CA ALA A 63 12.53 23.95 16.03
C ALA A 63 13.67 24.97 15.95
N THR A 64 14.21 25.30 14.76
CA THR A 64 15.26 26.34 14.64
C THR A 64 14.72 27.73 14.28
N VAL A 65 13.39 27.91 14.25
CA VAL A 65 12.76 29.22 14.02
C VAL A 65 12.23 29.77 15.35
N SER A 66 13.10 30.04 16.34
CA SER A 66 12.71 30.80 17.54
C SER A 66 13.82 31.46 18.39
N ASP A 67 15.12 31.43 18.04
CA ASP A 67 16.12 32.03 18.95
C ASP A 67 17.17 32.94 18.30
N GLU A 68 16.75 33.78 17.35
CA GLU A 68 17.38 35.10 17.22
C GLU A 68 16.66 36.07 18.16
N THR A 69 16.79 35.84 19.47
CA THR A 69 16.70 36.97 20.41
C THR A 69 18.06 37.66 20.33
N PRO A 70 18.17 38.88 19.78
CA PRO A 70 19.40 39.64 19.91
C PRO A 70 19.49 40.14 21.36
N GLU A 71 19.76 39.22 22.29
CA GLU A 71 20.33 39.60 23.57
C GLU A 71 21.83 39.79 23.34
N LYS A 72 22.31 40.97 23.72
CA LYS A 72 23.72 41.36 23.92
C LYS A 72 24.42 42.05 22.74
N SER A 73 24.44 43.38 22.75
CA SER A 73 25.46 44.17 23.47
C SER A 73 25.28 45.67 23.24
#